data_AF-A5GVN9-F1
#
_entry.id   AF-A5GVN9-F1
#
_cell.length_a   1.000
_cell.length_b   1.000
_cell.length_c   1.000
_cell.angle_alpha   90.00
_cell.angle_beta   90.00
_cell.angle_gamma   90.00
#
_symmetry.space_group_name_H-M   'P 1'
#
loop_
_entity.id
_entity.type
_entity.pdbx_description
1 polymer ?
#
loop_
_entity_poly.entity_id
_entity_poly.type
_entity_poly.pdbx_seq_one_letter_code
_entity_poly.pdbx_strand_id
1 'polypeptide(L)'
;MSSTELQKFVDAVVQHHEVATGLKRQTDHQGIVAYAQERGFDFDISDFEVLFKRELSELSPELQSKVLSASSQHWSWAFRQISAWRAMLMDGAGDGQS
;
A
#
# COMPACT_ATOMS: atom_id res chain seq x y z
N MET A 1 -1.83 -16.76 8.22
CA MET A 1 -2.15 -15.80 9.30
C MET A 1 -1.40 -14.54 8.95
N SER A 2 -2.07 -13.40 8.75
CA SER A 2 -1.36 -12.14 8.48
C SER A 2 -0.50 -11.80 9.70
N SER A 3 0.79 -11.52 9.48
CA SER A 3 1.69 -11.11 10.56
C SER A 3 1.10 -9.89 11.29
N THR A 4 1.09 -9.93 12.63
CA THR A 4 0.57 -8.83 13.46
C THR A 4 1.27 -7.50 13.15
N GLU A 5 2.56 -7.55 12.81
CA GLU A 5 3.35 -6.37 12.43
C GLU A 5 2.96 -5.81 11.06
N LEU A 6 2.61 -6.67 10.11
CA LEU A 6 2.10 -6.24 8.80
C LEU A 6 0.78 -5.47 8.97
N GLN A 7 -0.13 -5.94 9.82
CA GLN A 7 -1.38 -5.23 10.09
C GLN A 7 -1.10 -3.88 10.77
N LYS A 8 -0.24 -3.85 11.79
CA LYS A 8 0.17 -2.59 12.43
C LYS A 8 0.78 -1.60 11.44
N PHE A 9 1.59 -2.07 10.49
CA PHE A 9 2.15 -1.22 9.46
C PHE A 9 1.06 -0.67 8.54
N VAL A 10 0.12 -1.51 8.09
CA VAL A 10 -1.03 -1.06 7.28
C VAL A 10 -1.80 0.05 7.99
N ASP A 11 -2.09 -0.13 9.28
CA ASP A 11 -2.75 0.88 10.12
C ASP A 11 -1.89 2.14 10.31
N ALA A 12 -0.58 1.98 10.50
CA ALA A 12 0.34 3.11 10.68
C ALA A 12 0.43 4.00 9.44
N VAL A 13 0.38 3.42 8.23
CA VAL A 13 0.31 4.21 6.98
C VAL A 13 -0.96 5.08 6.96
N VAL A 14 -2.09 4.57 7.45
CA VAL A 14 -3.36 5.32 7.50
C VAL A 14 -3.34 6.39 8.58
N GLN A 15 -2.77 6.11 9.74
CA GLN A 15 -2.80 6.98 10.91
C GLN A 15 -1.70 8.06 10.91
N HIS A 16 -0.55 7.79 10.27
CA HIS A 16 0.62 8.66 10.34
C HIS A 16 1.02 9.17 8.94
N HIS A 17 0.85 10.47 8.72
CA HIS A 17 1.15 11.10 7.44
C HIS A 17 2.63 10.97 7.02
N GLU A 18 3.56 10.95 7.98
CA GLU A 18 4.98 10.71 7.71
C GLU A 18 5.22 9.32 7.10
N VAL A 19 4.48 8.31 7.56
CA VAL A 19 4.58 6.93 7.09
C VAL A 19 4.00 6.84 5.68
N ALA A 20 2.83 7.45 5.45
CA ALA A 20 2.24 7.58 4.12
C ALA A 20 3.16 8.33 3.14
N THR A 21 3.82 9.40 3.57
CA THR A 21 4.70 10.20 2.71
C THR A 21 5.92 9.40 2.27
N GLY A 22 6.55 8.64 3.16
CA GLY A 22 7.65 7.78 2.76
C GLY A 22 7.22 6.58 1.91
N LEU A 23 5.98 6.09 2.06
CA LEU A 23 5.41 5.04 1.22
C LEU A 23 5.30 5.46 -0.26
N LYS A 24 5.02 6.75 -0.54
CA LYS A 24 4.94 7.29 -1.92
C LYS A 24 6.21 7.09 -2.74
N ARG A 25 7.36 6.92 -2.09
CA ARG A 25 8.67 6.75 -2.74
C ARG A 25 8.95 5.29 -3.13
N GLN A 26 8.12 4.35 -2.68
CA GLN A 26 8.34 2.93 -2.93
C GLN A 26 7.75 2.54 -4.28
N THR A 27 8.56 1.87 -5.09
CA THR A 27 8.23 1.49 -6.47
C THR A 27 8.00 -0.02 -6.65
N ASP A 28 8.24 -0.80 -5.61
CA ASP A 28 8.14 -2.25 -5.61
C ASP A 28 7.81 -2.77 -4.20
N HIS A 29 7.33 -4.01 -4.11
CA HIS A 29 6.92 -4.60 -2.83
C HIS A 29 8.09 -4.78 -1.86
N GLN A 30 9.31 -5.00 -2.38
CA GLN A 30 10.51 -5.15 -1.54
C GLN A 30 10.88 -3.81 -0.90
N GLY A 31 10.76 -2.69 -1.62
CA GLY A 31 10.90 -1.35 -1.07
C GLY A 31 9.89 -1.04 0.03
N ILE A 32 8.63 -1.47 -0.13
CA ILE A 32 7.59 -1.31 0.92
C ILE A 32 7.98 -2.06 2.19
N VAL A 33 8.44 -3.31 2.07
CA VAL A 33 8.86 -4.14 3.20
C VAL A 33 10.09 -3.55 3.88
N ALA A 34 11.13 -3.18 3.11
CA ALA A 34 12.34 -2.56 3.65
C ALA A 34 12.01 -1.28 4.41
N TYR A 35 11.16 -0.43 3.84
CA TYR A 35 10.70 0.82 4.45
C TYR A 35 9.95 0.60 5.78
N ALA A 36 9.19 -0.48 5.89
CA ALA A 36 8.50 -0.87 7.11
C ALA A 36 9.48 -1.41 8.17
N GLN A 37 10.45 -2.24 7.76
CA GLN A 37 11.50 -2.76 8.65
C GLN A 37 12.36 -1.64 9.23
N GLU A 38 12.71 -0.61 8.44
CA GLU A 38 13.40 0.60 8.92
C GLU A 38 12.62 1.35 10.02
N ARG A 39 11.31 1.14 10.13
CA ARG A 39 10.41 1.73 11.14
C ARG A 39 10.12 0.80 12.32
N GLY A 40 10.73 -0.39 12.32
CA GLY A 40 10.57 -1.37 13.39
C GLY A 40 9.39 -2.33 13.20
N PHE A 41 8.77 -2.39 12.03
CA PHE A 41 7.77 -3.40 11.71
C PHE A 41 8.44 -4.66 11.16
N ASP A 42 8.28 -5.78 11.86
CA ASP A 42 8.94 -7.05 11.54
C ASP A 42 8.00 -7.99 10.74
N PHE A 43 8.04 -7.88 9.42
CA PHE A 43 7.41 -8.82 8.49
C PHE A 43 8.26 -8.97 7.24
N ASP A 44 8.07 -10.06 6.50
CA ASP A 44 8.81 -10.34 5.27
C ASP A 44 7.98 -10.11 3.99
N ILE A 45 8.65 -10.22 2.84
CA ILE A 45 8.01 -10.01 1.53
C ILE A 45 6.86 -10.98 1.27
N SER A 46 6.98 -12.21 1.75
CA SER A 46 5.96 -13.26 1.59
C SER A 46 4.69 -12.89 2.36
N ASP A 47 4.80 -12.36 3.57
CA ASP A 47 3.65 -11.86 4.34
C ASP A 47 2.92 -10.76 3.56
N PHE A 48 3.67 -9.80 3.02
CA PHE A 48 3.12 -8.69 2.25
C PHE A 48 2.44 -9.17 0.96
N GLU A 49 3.10 -10.05 0.19
CA GLU A 49 2.55 -10.61 -1.04
C GLU A 49 1.29 -11.44 -0.80
N VAL A 50 1.23 -12.21 0.29
CA VAL A 50 0.04 -12.97 0.68
C VAL A 50 -1.13 -12.03 0.96
N LEU A 51 -0.89 -10.94 1.70
CA LEU A 51 -1.91 -9.92 1.93
C LEU A 51 -2.34 -9.26 0.62
N PHE A 52 -1.39 -8.82 -0.21
CA PHE A 52 -1.67 -8.20 -1.51
C PHE A 52 -2.51 -9.11 -2.42
N LYS A 53 -2.13 -10.39 -2.57
CA LYS A 53 -2.86 -11.36 -3.41
C LYS A 53 -4.27 -11.60 -2.90
N ARG A 54 -4.44 -11.70 -1.59
CA ARG A 54 -5.76 -11.80 -0.97
C ARG A 54 -6.61 -10.56 -1.28
N GLU A 55 -6.08 -9.37 -0.98
CA GLU A 55 -6.77 -8.10 -1.18
C GLU A 55 -7.11 -7.85 -2.66
N LEU A 56 -6.24 -8.26 -3.58
CA LEU A 56 -6.46 -8.19 -5.02
C LEU A 56 -7.60 -9.14 -5.45
N SER A 57 -7.64 -10.35 -4.92
CA SER A 57 -8.69 -11.34 -5.19
C SER A 57 -10.08 -10.89 -4.74
N GLU A 58 -10.18 -10.02 -3.74
CA GLU A 58 -11.44 -9.50 -3.22
C GLU A 58 -12.02 -8.36 -4.09
N LEU A 59 -11.28 -7.89 -5.11
CA LEU A 59 -11.70 -6.81 -5.99
C LEU A 59 -12.44 -7.30 -7.23
N SER A 60 -13.30 -6.42 -7.76
CA SER A 60 -13.87 -6.60 -9.10
C SER A 60 -12.77 -6.67 -10.18
N PRO A 61 -12.95 -7.46 -11.26
CA PRO A 61 -11.95 -7.62 -12.33
C PRO A 61 -11.45 -6.31 -12.95
N GLU A 62 -12.34 -5.32 -13.07
CA GLU A 62 -11.99 -3.98 -13.56
C GLU A 62 -11.00 -3.27 -12.63
N LEU A 63 -11.21 -3.38 -11.31
CA LEU A 63 -10.34 -2.75 -10.32
C LEU A 63 -9.02 -3.51 -10.16
N GLN A 64 -9.03 -4.84 -10.27
CA GLN A 64 -7.80 -5.64 -10.36
C GLN A 64 -6.93 -5.17 -11.52
N SER A 65 -7.54 -5.01 -12.71
CA SER A 65 -6.84 -4.52 -13.89
C SER A 65 -6.23 -3.13 -13.66
N LYS A 66 -6.92 -2.22 -12.97
CA LYS A 66 -6.41 -0.88 -12.61
C LYS A 66 -5.26 -0.90 -11.60
N VAL A 67 -5.24 -1.87 -10.68
CA VAL A 67 -4.15 -2.04 -9.72
C VAL A 67 -2.92 -2.61 -10.43
N LEU A 68 -3.11 -3.65 -11.26
CA LEU A 68 -2.03 -4.34 -11.98
C LEU A 68 -1.42 -3.52 -13.12
N SER A 69 -2.21 -2.67 -13.78
CA SER A 69 -1.73 -1.77 -14.85
C SER A 69 -1.15 -0.45 -14.36
N ALA A 70 -1.22 -0.18 -13.04
CA ALA A 70 -0.67 1.06 -12.48
C ALA A 70 0.85 1.10 -12.64
N SER A 71 1.38 2.21 -13.15
CA SER A 71 2.82 2.40 -13.28
C SER A 71 3.48 2.46 -11.90
N SER A 72 4.47 1.59 -11.66
CA SER A 72 5.26 1.54 -10.42
C SER A 72 5.97 2.86 -10.08
N GLN A 73 6.24 3.68 -11.09
CA GLN A 73 6.87 4.99 -10.93
C GLN A 73 5.92 6.09 -10.43
N HIS A 74 4.60 5.84 -10.44
CA HIS A 74 3.63 6.81 -9.97
C HIS A 74 3.49 6.71 -8.45
N TRP A 75 3.54 7.84 -7.72
CA TRP A 75 3.50 7.87 -6.25
C TRP A 75 2.30 7.13 -5.63
N SER A 76 1.16 7.07 -6.36
CA SER A 76 -0.05 6.38 -5.91
C SER A 76 0.01 4.87 -6.10
N TRP A 77 1.04 4.33 -6.76
CA TRP A 77 1.21 2.90 -6.98
C TRP A 77 1.27 2.14 -5.66
N ALA A 78 2.09 2.59 -4.71
CA ALA A 78 2.21 1.93 -3.40
C ALA A 78 0.87 1.93 -2.65
N PHE A 79 0.11 3.02 -2.75
CA PHE A 79 -1.23 3.14 -2.15
C PHE A 79 -2.27 2.23 -2.80
N ARG A 80 -2.05 1.78 -4.04
CA ARG A 80 -2.96 0.87 -4.75
C ARG A 80 -2.86 -0.58 -4.32
N GLN A 81 -1.83 -0.94 -3.56
CA GLN A 81 -1.56 -2.34 -3.21
C GLN A 81 -2.58 -2.88 -2.19
N ILE A 82 -2.99 -2.06 -1.21
CA ILE A 82 -3.85 -2.49 -0.09
C ILE A 82 -5.16 -1.71 -0.08
N SER A 83 -6.30 -2.33 0.25
CA SER A 83 -7.62 -1.65 0.28
C SER A 83 -7.65 -0.46 1.21
N ALA A 84 -7.11 -0.61 2.42
CA ALA A 84 -7.04 0.46 3.41
C ALA A 84 -6.29 1.69 2.86
N TRP A 85 -5.22 1.47 2.09
CA TRP A 85 -4.45 2.57 1.51
C TRP A 85 -5.13 3.20 0.29
N ARG A 86 -5.85 2.39 -0.50
CA ARG A 86 -6.66 2.88 -1.61
C ARG A 86 -7.78 3.80 -1.17
N ALA A 87 -8.38 3.53 -0.01
CA ALA A 87 -9.40 4.42 0.56
C ALA A 87 -8.85 5.83 0.77
N MET A 88 -7.58 5.98 1.15
CA MET A 88 -6.92 7.28 1.29
C MET A 88 -6.77 8.04 -0.05
N LEU A 89 -6.70 7.33 -1.19
CA LEU A 89 -6.66 7.96 -2.50
C LEU A 89 -8.01 8.58 -2.91
N MET A 90 -9.13 8.03 -2.41
CA MET A 90 -10.46 8.54 -2.70
C MET A 90 -10.84 9.72 -1.80
N ASP A 91 -10.29 9.80 -0.58
CA ASP A 91 -10.47 10.95 0.33
C ASP A 91 -9.63 12.17 -0.11
N GLY A 92 -8.47 11.94 -0.75
CA GLY A 92 -7.62 13.00 -1.31
C GLY A 92 -7.91 13.38 -2.77
N ALA A 93 -9.04 12.95 -3.35
CA ALA A 93 -9.44 13.29 -4.73
C ALA A 93 -10.28 14.58 -4.80
N GLY A 94 -10.21 15.42 -3.78
CA GLY A 94 -10.64 16.81 -3.81
C GLY A 94 -9.42 17.72 -3.73
N ASP A 95 -9.37 18.73 -4.59
CA ASP A 95 -8.41 19.84 -4.62
C ASP A 95 -7.02 19.59 -5.23
N GLY A 96 -6.90 20.05 -6.48
CA GLY A 96 -5.62 20.17 -7.17
C GLY A 96 -5.69 20.53 -8.66
N GLN A 97 -6.78 21.14 -9.12
CA GLN A 97 -6.79 21.91 -10.37
C GLN A 97 -7.29 23.32 -10.02
N SER A 98 -6.34 24.24 -9.83
CA SER A 98 -6.55 25.68 -9.99
C SER A 98 -6.06 26.09 -11.36
#